data_AF-A0A034WIT3-F1
#
_entry.id   AF-A0A034WIT3-F1
#
_cell.length_a   1.000
_cell.length_b   1.000
_cell.length_c   1.000
_cell.angle_alpha   90.00
_cell.angle_beta   90.00
_cell.angle_gamma   90.00
#
_symmetry.space_group_name_H-M   'P 1'
#
loop_
_entity.id
_entity.type
_entity.pdbx_description
1 polymer ?
#
loop_
_entity_poly.entity_id
_entity_poly.type
_entity_poly.pdbx_seq_one_letter_code
_entity_poly.pdbx_strand_id
1 'polypeptide(L)'
;MSFLKPKEVIEEGDTVILYLTVNSMHAIEATPTIVNKKGETIEYIFQTSYGALKVRNLIGVTYGSRVELSKGWAYVLQPNPELWTQTLPHRTQIIYTPDISMILFQLEVRPGSVIVESGTGSGSLSHYFLRAIKPYGHLHTFDFHEASATSA
;
A
#
# COMPACT_ATOMS: atom_id res chain seq x y z
N MET A 1 3.51 -10.45 -2.19
CA MET A 1 2.84 -9.21 -2.63
C MET A 1 1.40 -9.21 -2.13
N SER A 2 1.14 -8.43 -1.08
CA SER A 2 -0.12 -8.42 -0.34
C SER A 2 -1.34 -7.90 -1.13
N PHE A 3 -1.15 -7.25 -2.30
CA PHE A 3 -2.24 -6.78 -3.15
C PHE A 3 -2.85 -7.85 -4.09
N LEU A 4 -2.14 -8.94 -4.37
CA LEU A 4 -2.54 -9.88 -5.44
C LEU A 4 -3.76 -10.71 -5.06
N LYS A 5 -3.77 -11.24 -3.84
CA LYS A 5 -4.82 -12.11 -3.31
C LYS A 5 -5.03 -11.85 -1.83
N PRO A 6 -6.24 -12.07 -1.29
CA PRO A 6 -6.47 -12.07 0.15
C PRO A 6 -5.51 -13.02 0.86
N LYS A 7 -4.99 -12.60 2.01
CA LYS A 7 -4.15 -13.38 2.89
C LYS A 7 -4.74 -13.35 4.29
N GLU A 8 -4.65 -14.47 5.00
CA GLU A 8 -5.09 -14.54 6.39
C GLU A 8 -4.00 -14.02 7.33
N VAL A 9 -2.74 -14.43 7.09
CA VAL A 9 -1.60 -14.14 7.97
C VAL A 9 -0.59 -13.23 7.26
N ILE A 10 -0.02 -12.30 8.02
CA ILE A 10 1.06 -11.40 7.58
C ILE A 10 2.36 -12.20 7.46
N GLU A 11 2.97 -12.16 6.28
CA GLU A 11 4.29 -12.76 6.02
C GLU A 11 5.36 -11.67 5.92
N GLU A 12 6.62 -12.07 6.05
CA GLU A 12 7.75 -11.17 5.86
C GLU A 12 7.74 -10.57 4.44
N GLY A 13 7.96 -9.26 4.34
CA GLY A 13 7.95 -8.51 3.09
C GLY A 13 6.55 -8.13 2.59
N ASP A 14 5.47 -8.46 3.31
CA ASP A 14 4.15 -7.91 2.98
C ASP A 14 4.08 -6.42 3.29
N THR A 15 3.45 -5.63 2.40
CA THR A 15 2.93 -4.31 2.77
C THR A 15 1.70 -4.50 3.66
N VAL A 16 1.68 -3.82 4.80
CA VAL A 16 0.62 -3.83 5.81
C VAL A 16 0.14 -2.40 6.03
N ILE A 17 -1.17 -2.20 6.15
CA ILE A 17 -1.74 -0.91 6.54
C ILE A 17 -1.91 -0.89 8.05
N LEU A 18 -1.10 -0.11 8.73
CA LEU A 18 -1.24 0.19 10.15
C LEU A 18 -2.32 1.27 10.33
N TYR A 19 -3.48 0.85 10.81
CA TYR A 19 -4.64 1.72 11.04
C TYR A 19 -4.68 2.16 12.51
N LEU A 20 -4.34 3.42 12.78
CA LEU A 20 -4.41 4.02 14.13
C LEU A 20 -5.77 4.72 14.31
N THR A 21 -6.11 5.58 13.35
CA THR A 21 -7.40 6.29 13.29
C THR A 21 -7.80 6.54 11.84
N VAL A 22 -9.02 7.02 11.60
CA VAL A 22 -9.48 7.43 10.26
C VAL A 22 -8.56 8.45 9.57
N ASN A 23 -7.84 9.27 10.35
CA ASN A 23 -6.95 10.31 9.85
C ASN A 23 -5.46 9.95 9.97
N SER A 24 -5.14 8.75 10.49
CA SER A 24 -3.77 8.31 10.73
C SER A 24 -3.67 6.84 10.38
N MET A 25 -3.23 6.60 9.16
CA MET A 25 -2.91 5.28 8.62
C MET A 25 -1.52 5.34 8.00
N HIS A 26 -0.80 4.22 8.05
CA HIS A 26 0.53 4.12 7.49
C HIS A 26 0.69 2.81 6.73
N ALA A 27 1.24 2.86 5.52
CA ALA A 27 1.74 1.67 4.84
C ALA A 27 3.14 1.36 5.38
N ILE A 28 3.33 0.14 5.88
CA ILE A 28 4.60 -0.34 6.40
C ILE A 28 4.93 -1.69 5.76
N GLU A 29 6.21 -1.92 5.49
CA GLU A 29 6.68 -3.23 5.04
C GLU A 29 6.97 -4.10 6.27
N ALA A 30 6.41 -5.31 6.31
CA ALA A 30 6.57 -6.25 7.41
C ALA A 30 7.96 -6.92 7.36
N THR A 31 9.01 -6.16 7.68
CA THR A 31 10.39 -6.66 7.77
C THR A 31 10.92 -6.51 9.20
N PRO A 32 11.74 -7.46 9.69
CA PRO A 32 12.24 -7.42 11.06
C PRO A 32 13.30 -6.34 11.28
N THR A 33 14.01 -5.94 10.22
CA THR A 33 15.16 -5.04 10.28
C THR A 33 15.17 -4.06 9.11
N ILE A 34 15.74 -2.87 9.35
CA ILE A 34 16.00 -1.87 8.30
C ILE A 34 17.47 -1.44 8.34
N VAL A 35 17.97 -0.94 7.22
CA VAL A 35 19.29 -0.32 7.13
C VAL A 35 19.18 1.16 7.46
N ASN A 36 19.92 1.62 8.46
CA ASN A 36 19.93 3.03 8.84
C ASN A 36 20.77 3.88 7.86
N LYS A 37 20.78 5.20 8.05
CA LYS A 37 21.59 6.13 7.22
C LYS A 37 23.11 5.88 7.28
N LYS A 38 23.58 5.10 8.25
CA LYS A 38 24.99 4.72 8.43
C LYS A 38 25.33 3.36 7.80
N GLY A 39 24.36 2.69 7.17
CA GLY A 39 24.56 1.36 6.58
C GLY A 39 24.46 0.21 7.58
N GLU A 40 24.05 0.48 8.83
CA GLU A 40 23.94 -0.55 9.86
C GLU A 40 22.54 -1.18 9.84
N THR A 41 22.48 -2.51 9.98
CA THR A 41 21.22 -3.24 10.11
C THR A 41 20.72 -3.13 11.56
N ILE A 42 19.55 -2.55 11.75
CA ILE A 42 18.93 -2.35 13.06
C ILE A 42 17.52 -2.94 13.10
N GLU A 43 17.00 -3.23 14.30
CA GLU A 43 15.61 -3.64 14.49
C GLU A 43 14.66 -2.57 13.93
N TYR A 44 13.69 -2.98 13.12
CA TYR A 44 12.73 -2.04 12.55
C TYR A 44 11.67 -1.68 13.59
N ILE A 45 11.81 -0.47 14.13
CA ILE A 45 10.85 0.12 15.07
C ILE A 45 10.15 1.29 14.39
N PHE A 46 8.85 1.14 14.15
CA PHE A 46 8.01 2.19 13.58
C PHE A 46 7.43 3.07 14.69
N GLN A 47 7.64 4.38 14.60
CA GLN A 47 7.18 5.34 15.61
C GLN A 47 5.82 5.91 15.22
N THR A 48 4.89 5.94 16.17
CA THR A 48 3.55 6.52 16.00
C THR A 48 3.25 7.50 17.13
N SER A 49 2.17 8.27 17.00
CA SER A 49 1.63 9.09 18.10
C SER A 49 1.18 8.27 19.31
N TYR A 50 0.87 6.98 19.13
CA TYR A 50 0.45 6.04 20.16
C TYR A 50 1.59 5.12 20.63
N GLY A 51 2.83 5.50 20.35
CA GLY A 51 4.03 4.77 20.78
C GLY A 51 4.71 3.99 19.66
N ALA A 52 5.70 3.21 20.06
CA ALA A 52 6.56 2.45 19.17
C ALA A 52 5.95 1.08 18.86
N LEU A 53 6.04 0.67 17.59
CA LEU A 53 5.70 -0.66 17.10
C LEU A 53 6.97 -1.36 16.64
N LYS A 54 7.26 -2.54 17.21
CA LYS A 54 8.30 -3.43 16.68
C LYS A 54 7.74 -4.17 15.48
N VAL A 55 8.21 -3.87 14.28
CA VAL A 55 7.60 -4.37 13.02
C VAL A 55 7.71 -5.90 12.91
N ARG A 56 8.77 -6.49 13.48
CA ARG A 56 8.90 -7.96 13.62
C ARG A 56 7.66 -8.61 14.24
N ASN A 57 6.97 -7.95 15.17
CA ASN A 57 5.81 -8.50 15.86
C ASN A 57 4.57 -8.59 14.96
N LEU A 58 4.60 -8.02 13.76
CA LEU A 58 3.51 -8.15 12.79
C LEU A 58 3.56 -9.47 12.04
N ILE A 59 4.75 -10.04 11.86
CA ILE A 59 4.93 -11.27 11.10
C ILE A 59 4.29 -12.42 11.87
N GLY A 60 3.42 -13.18 11.19
CA GLY A 60 2.63 -14.25 11.79
C GLY A 60 1.31 -13.79 12.43
N VAL A 61 1.01 -12.49 12.46
CA VAL A 61 -0.28 -11.97 12.94
C VAL A 61 -1.33 -12.08 11.84
N THR A 62 -2.56 -12.43 12.22
CA THR A 62 -3.70 -12.44 11.30
C THR A 62 -4.10 -11.01 10.90
N TYR A 63 -4.28 -10.75 9.61
CA TYR A 63 -4.82 -9.46 9.15
C TYR A 63 -6.19 -9.18 9.78
N GLY A 64 -6.44 -7.91 10.09
CA GLY A 64 -7.61 -7.44 10.86
C GLY A 64 -7.42 -7.49 12.38
N SER A 65 -6.32 -8.06 12.89
CA SER A 65 -6.06 -8.12 14.32
C SER A 65 -5.68 -6.77 14.91
N ARG A 66 -5.95 -6.60 16.21
CA ARG A 66 -5.41 -5.52 17.01
C ARG A 66 -3.97 -5.86 17.42
N VAL A 67 -3.05 -4.92 17.26
CA VAL A 67 -1.66 -5.02 17.72
C VAL A 67 -1.39 -3.97 18.78
N GLU A 68 -0.61 -4.33 19.79
CA GLU A 68 -0.22 -3.42 20.88
C GLU A 68 1.00 -2.59 20.47
N LEU A 69 0.95 -1.30 20.79
CA LEU A 69 2.07 -0.36 20.71
C LEU A 69 2.51 0.01 22.12
N SER A 70 3.65 0.69 22.27
CA SER A 70 4.16 1.03 23.60
C SER A 70 3.25 1.96 24.43
N LYS A 71 2.30 2.69 23.82
CA LYS A 71 1.37 3.59 24.52
C LYS A 71 -0.08 3.49 24.01
N GLY A 72 -0.46 2.39 23.36
CA GLY A 72 -1.78 2.23 22.74
C GLY A 72 -1.89 1.00 21.87
N TRP A 73 -2.79 1.01 20.89
CA TRP A 73 -3.00 -0.10 19.96
C TRP A 73 -3.35 0.40 18.55
N ALA A 74 -3.25 -0.47 17.56
CA ALA A 74 -3.66 -0.23 16.17
C ALA A 74 -4.28 -1.50 15.56
N TYR A 75 -4.95 -1.37 14.42
CA TYR A 75 -5.31 -2.52 13.59
C TYR A 75 -4.32 -2.69 12.45
N VAL A 76 -4.05 -3.94 12.07
CA VAL A 76 -3.21 -4.26 10.90
C VAL A 76 -4.06 -4.79 9.77
N LEU A 77 -4.20 -4.03 8.70
CA LEU A 77 -5.09 -4.35 7.59
C LEU A 77 -4.30 -4.78 6.36
N GLN A 78 -4.87 -5.71 5.60
CA GLN A 78 -4.34 -6.05 4.29
C GLN A 78 -4.57 -4.86 3.35
N PRO A 79 -3.55 -4.43 2.58
CA PRO A 79 -3.72 -3.30 1.69
C PRO A 79 -4.69 -3.62 0.56
N ASN A 80 -5.47 -2.61 0.19
CA ASN A 80 -6.28 -2.56 -1.01
C ASN A 80 -6.07 -1.18 -1.68
N PRO A 81 -6.53 -0.97 -2.92
CA PRO A 81 -6.36 0.31 -3.59
C PRO A 81 -6.89 1.53 -2.81
N GLU A 82 -8.00 1.40 -2.07
CA GLU A 82 -8.55 2.50 -1.27
C GLU A 82 -7.62 2.91 -0.13
N LEU A 83 -7.18 1.94 0.68
CA LEU A 83 -6.25 2.17 1.78
C LEU A 83 -4.88 2.61 1.25
N TRP A 84 -4.45 2.06 0.12
CA TRP A 84 -3.21 2.47 -0.54
C TRP A 84 -3.27 3.94 -0.97
N THR A 85 -4.35 4.38 -1.62
CA THR A 85 -4.54 5.80 -1.99
C THR A 85 -4.42 6.74 -0.80
N GLN A 86 -4.80 6.32 0.41
CA GLN A 86 -4.69 7.14 1.62
C GLN A 86 -3.31 7.10 2.28
N THR A 87 -2.46 6.13 1.94
CA THR A 87 -1.22 5.85 2.68
C THR A 87 0.04 5.85 1.83
N LEU A 88 -0.11 5.85 0.50
CA LEU A 88 1.00 5.82 -0.44
C LEU A 88 1.89 7.05 -0.26
N PRO A 89 3.21 6.91 -0.45
CA PRO A 89 4.12 8.05 -0.41
C PRO A 89 3.83 8.98 -1.60
N HIS A 90 3.31 10.18 -1.31
CA HIS A 90 3.04 11.18 -2.34
C HIS A 90 4.34 11.69 -2.96
N ARG A 91 4.50 11.43 -4.27
CA ARG A 91 5.57 12.02 -5.10
C ARG A 91 5.00 13.06 -6.06
N THR A 92 3.78 12.82 -6.50
CA THR A 92 3.01 13.69 -7.39
C THR A 92 1.64 13.96 -6.79
N GLN A 93 0.90 14.90 -7.38
CA GLN A 93 -0.54 14.96 -7.15
C GLN A 93 -1.17 13.63 -7.58
N ILE A 94 -2.14 13.15 -6.80
CA ILE A 94 -2.87 11.92 -7.08
C ILE A 94 -4.36 12.19 -7.27
N ILE A 95 -5.03 11.22 -7.89
CA ILE A 95 -6.49 11.12 -7.94
C ILE A 95 -6.95 10.28 -6.74
N TYR A 96 -8.11 10.63 -6.17
CA TYR A 96 -8.73 9.95 -5.03
C TYR A 96 -9.94 9.12 -5.47
N THR A 97 -10.41 8.26 -4.55
CA THR A 97 -11.46 7.26 -4.79
C THR A 97 -12.71 7.79 -5.51
N PRO A 98 -13.27 8.99 -5.21
CA PRO A 98 -14.46 9.47 -5.91
C PRO A 98 -14.25 9.60 -7.42
N ASP A 99 -13.21 10.32 -7.84
CA ASP A 99 -12.90 10.53 -9.25
C ASP A 99 -12.46 9.23 -9.92
N ILE A 100 -11.64 8.41 -9.24
CA ILE A 100 -11.21 7.11 -9.74
C ILE A 100 -12.42 6.21 -10.02
N SER A 101 -13.39 6.17 -9.11
CA SER A 101 -14.59 5.34 -9.28
C SER A 101 -15.40 5.76 -10.52
N MET A 102 -15.47 7.07 -10.78
CA MET A 102 -16.14 7.61 -11.96
C MET A 102 -15.38 7.25 -13.24
N ILE A 103 -14.04 7.35 -13.24
CA ILE A 103 -13.18 6.97 -14.37
C ILE A 103 -13.38 5.49 -14.72
N LEU A 104 -13.29 4.59 -13.73
CA LEU A 104 -13.45 3.16 -13.95
C LEU A 104 -14.84 2.82 -14.51
N PHE A 105 -15.88 3.49 -13.99
CA PHE A 105 -17.25 3.29 -14.44
C PHE A 105 -17.47 3.77 -15.88
N GLN A 106 -17.04 4.99 -16.21
CA GLN A 106 -17.24 5.56 -17.55
C GLN A 106 -16.38 4.89 -18.63
N LEU A 107 -15.21 4.35 -18.26
CA LEU A 107 -14.37 3.56 -19.17
C LEU A 107 -14.80 2.08 -19.26
N GLU A 108 -15.88 1.69 -18.58
CA GLU A 108 -16.40 0.32 -18.53
C GLU A 108 -15.30 -0.71 -18.16
N VAL A 109 -14.44 -0.33 -17.21
CA VAL A 109 -13.32 -1.18 -16.81
C VAL A 109 -13.84 -2.47 -16.18
N ARG A 110 -13.38 -3.61 -16.69
CA ARG A 110 -13.81 -4.94 -16.26
C ARG A 110 -12.65 -5.94 -16.29
N PRO A 111 -12.82 -7.13 -15.66
CA PRO A 111 -11.84 -8.19 -15.77
C PRO A 111 -11.48 -8.50 -17.23
N GLY A 112 -10.18 -8.56 -17.54
CA GLY A 112 -9.69 -8.77 -18.90
C GLY A 112 -9.46 -7.52 -19.73
N SER A 113 -9.85 -6.32 -19.26
CA SER A 113 -9.55 -5.07 -19.98
C SER A 113 -8.04 -4.85 -20.11
N VAL A 114 -7.63 -4.34 -21.28
CA VAL A 114 -6.27 -3.82 -21.51
C VAL A 114 -6.34 -2.31 -21.46
N ILE A 115 -5.60 -1.70 -20.53
CA ILE A 115 -5.68 -0.26 -20.23
C ILE A 115 -4.33 0.38 -20.54
N VAL A 116 -4.38 1.58 -21.11
CA VAL A 116 -3.22 2.45 -21.25
C VAL A 116 -3.38 3.64 -20.30
N GLU A 117 -2.38 3.86 -19.46
CA GLU A 117 -2.30 4.96 -18.50
C GLU A 117 -1.05 5.81 -18.77
N SER A 118 -1.20 7.13 -18.75
CA SER A 118 -0.07 8.07 -18.75
C SER A 118 -0.54 9.39 -18.11
N GLY A 119 0.09 9.92 -17.06
CA GLY A 119 1.29 9.45 -16.36
C GLY A 119 1.02 8.48 -15.19
N THR A 120 1.99 7.60 -14.88
CA THR A 120 1.92 6.69 -13.71
C THR A 120 1.88 7.44 -12.38
N GLY A 121 2.67 8.51 -12.24
CA GLY A 121 2.72 9.34 -11.05
C GLY A 121 3.06 8.53 -9.80
N SER A 122 2.22 8.64 -8.76
CA SER A 122 2.39 7.87 -7.51
C SER A 122 1.61 6.55 -7.49
N GLY A 123 1.05 6.11 -8.63
CA GLY A 123 0.41 4.80 -8.77
C GLY A 123 -0.97 4.64 -8.12
N SER A 124 -1.62 5.74 -7.68
CA SER A 124 -2.96 5.68 -7.04
C SER A 124 -4.00 5.05 -7.97
N LEU A 125 -4.16 5.59 -9.19
CA LEU A 125 -5.12 5.09 -10.19
C LEU A 125 -4.72 3.69 -10.70
N SER A 126 -3.41 3.47 -10.93
CA SER A 126 -2.86 2.20 -11.41
C SER A 126 -3.30 1.01 -10.55
N HIS A 127 -3.30 1.14 -9.22
CA HIS A 127 -3.74 0.07 -8.32
C HIS A 127 -5.24 -0.26 -8.46
N TYR A 128 -6.09 0.71 -8.77
CA TYR A 128 -7.51 0.46 -9.05
C TYR A 128 -7.69 -0.27 -10.37
N PHE A 129 -6.98 0.13 -11.42
CA PHE A 129 -6.99 -0.59 -12.70
C PHE A 129 -6.52 -2.03 -12.52
N LEU A 130 -5.35 -2.26 -11.92
CA LEU A 130 -4.82 -3.62 -11.69
C LEU A 130 -5.81 -4.50 -10.93
N ARG A 131 -6.49 -3.97 -9.91
CA ARG A 131 -7.53 -4.72 -9.20
C ARG A 131 -8.74 -5.03 -10.09
N ALA A 132 -9.20 -4.07 -10.89
CA ALA A 132 -10.40 -4.21 -11.71
C ALA A 132 -10.21 -5.12 -12.93
N ILE A 133 -9.01 -5.13 -13.51
CA ILE A 133 -8.71 -5.88 -14.75
C ILE A 133 -8.26 -7.32 -14.49
N LYS A 134 -7.89 -7.67 -13.25
CA LYS A 134 -7.49 -9.04 -12.90
C LYS A 134 -8.64 -10.04 -13.20
N PRO A 135 -8.35 -11.32 -13.49
CA PRO A 135 -7.01 -11.93 -13.51
C PRO A 135 -6.32 -11.90 -14.88
N TYR A 136 -7.02 -11.52 -15.95
CA TYR A 136 -6.52 -11.68 -17.33
C TYR A 136 -6.20 -10.37 -18.05
N GLY A 137 -6.54 -9.23 -17.47
CA GLY A 137 -6.28 -7.93 -18.08
C GLY A 137 -4.85 -7.46 -17.89
N HIS A 138 -4.52 -6.34 -18.51
CA HIS A 138 -3.16 -5.79 -18.50
C HIS A 138 -3.20 -4.26 -18.45
N LEU A 139 -2.29 -3.67 -17.68
CA LEU A 139 -2.11 -2.22 -17.59
C LEU A 139 -0.77 -1.85 -18.21
N HIS A 140 -0.80 -1.10 -19.30
CA HIS A 140 0.37 -0.42 -19.85
C HIS A 140 0.40 1.00 -19.28
N THR A 141 1.25 1.26 -18.30
CA THR A 141 1.42 2.58 -17.72
C THR A 141 2.76 3.18 -18.13
N PHE A 142 2.78 4.50 -18.33
CA PHE A 142 3.95 5.24 -18.78
C PHE A 142 4.17 6.46 -17.89
N ASP A 143 5.41 6.73 -17.52
CA ASP A 143 5.81 7.98 -16.89
C ASP A 143 7.05 8.51 -17.58
N PHE A 144 7.05 9.80 -17.94
CA PHE A 144 8.19 10.42 -18.61
C PHE A 144 9.30 10.77 -17.62
N HIS A 145 8.98 10.90 -16.33
CA HIS A 145 9.94 11.25 -15.29
C HIS A 145 10.55 9.97 -14.72
N GLU A 146 11.84 9.74 -15.02
CA GLU A 146 12.56 8.53 -14.66
C GLU A 146 12.49 8.19 -13.16
N ALA A 147 12.58 9.20 -12.29
CA ALA A 147 12.51 8.98 -10.84
C ALA A 147 11.11 8.49 -10.40
N SER A 148 10.05 8.95 -11.05
CA SER A 148 8.68 8.45 -10.80
C SER A 148 8.53 7.04 -11.37
N ALA A 149 8.97 6.82 -12.62
CA ALA A 149 8.87 5.52 -13.29
C ALA A 149 9.59 4.39 -12.54
N THR A 150 10.78 4.65 -11.99
CA THR A 150 11.59 3.62 -11.31
C THR A 150 11.06 3.28 -9.90
N SER A 151 10.26 4.16 -9.33
CA SER A 151 9.79 4.04 -7.94
C SER A 151 8.29 3.81 -7.79
N ALA A 152 7.57 3.75 -8.91
CA ALA A 152 6.15 3.46 -9.03
C ALA A 152 5.86 1.95 -9.02
#